data_AF-A0A9X1HWW0-F1
#
_entry.id   AF-A0A9X1HWW0-F1
#
_cell.length_a   1.000
_cell.length_b   1.000
_cell.length_c   1.000
_cell.angle_alpha   90.00
_cell.angle_beta   90.00
_cell.angle_gamma   90.00
#
_symmetry.space_group_name_H-M   'P 1'
#
loop_
_entity.id
_entity.type
_entity.pdbx_description
1 polymer ?
#
loop_
_entity_poly.entity_id
_entity_poly.type
_entity_poly.pdbx_seq_one_letter_code
_entity_poly.pdbx_strand_id
1 'polypeptide(L)'
;MTAHRLLRITAFLQILTALIHASSYLAGFEVRNPTEAQLFELMSTYQANMGGGFSPTYLNLFNALSACFSLLYLFAGLSNLYFLHKNRGAVILDGFVTIQIIVLGFAFMLMALFTFLPPIILTGMVWVLLLMVKFSSKQSASD
;
A
#
# COMPACT_ATOMS: atom_id res chain seq x y z
N MET A 1 23.21 8.84 5.54
CA MET A 1 22.83 8.22 4.24
C MET A 1 22.15 9.30 3.40
N THR A 2 22.44 9.43 2.09
CA THR A 2 21.84 10.51 1.29
C THR A 2 20.35 10.27 1.03
N ALA A 3 19.56 11.35 0.90
CA ALA A 3 18.12 11.28 0.62
C ALA A 3 17.81 10.44 -0.63
N HIS A 4 18.66 10.51 -1.66
CA HIS A 4 18.54 9.68 -2.88
C HIS A 4 18.64 8.18 -2.60
N ARG A 5 19.56 7.75 -1.73
CA ARG A 5 19.70 6.34 -1.35
C ARG A 5 18.47 5.87 -0.57
N LEU A 6 18.02 6.67 0.40
CA LEU A 6 16.80 6.41 1.17
C LEU A 6 15.58 6.27 0.27
N LEU A 7 15.40 7.18 -0.70
CA LEU A 7 14.27 7.14 -1.61
C LEU A 7 14.30 5.91 -2.52
N ARG A 8 15.49 5.47 -2.97
CA ARG A 8 15.63 4.23 -3.75
C ARG A 8 15.23 3.01 -2.94
N ILE A 9 15.67 2.92 -1.69
CA ILE A 9 15.29 1.84 -0.77
C ILE A 9 13.78 1.86 -0.53
N THR A 10 13.21 3.06 -0.31
CA THR A 10 11.76 3.26 -0.13
C THR A 10 10.98 2.76 -1.34
N ALA A 11 11.39 3.14 -2.55
CA ALA A 11 10.74 2.73 -3.79
C ALA A 11 10.78 1.21 -3.99
N PHE A 12 11.92 0.59 -3.69
CA PHE A 12 12.05 -0.88 -3.72
C PHE A 12 11.13 -1.55 -2.71
N LEU A 13 11.09 -1.05 -1.46
CA LEU A 13 10.23 -1.60 -0.43
C LEU A 13 8.75 -1.42 -0.76
N GLN A 14 8.35 -0.31 -1.40
CA GLN A 14 6.98 -0.10 -1.87
C GLN A 14 6.56 -1.15 -2.91
N ILE A 15 7.42 -1.39 -3.91
CA ILE A 15 7.17 -2.43 -4.92
C ILE A 15 7.13 -3.81 -4.27
N LEU A 16 8.08 -4.11 -3.38
CA LEU A 16 8.11 -5.37 -2.65
C LEU A 16 6.85 -5.57 -1.81
N THR A 17 6.39 -4.54 -1.12
CA THR A 17 5.13 -4.55 -0.35
C THR A 17 3.94 -4.86 -1.26
N ALA A 18 3.86 -4.22 -2.42
CA ALA A 18 2.81 -4.47 -3.39
C ALA A 18 2.81 -5.93 -3.87
N LEU A 19 3.98 -6.49 -4.17
CA LEU A 19 4.16 -7.86 -4.64
C LEU A 19 3.83 -8.90 -3.56
N ILE A 20 4.33 -8.71 -2.33
CA ILE A 20 4.02 -9.59 -1.19
C ILE A 20 2.52 -9.57 -0.89
N HIS A 21 1.90 -8.38 -0.90
CA HIS A 21 0.46 -8.29 -0.68
C HIS A 21 -0.31 -8.94 -1.84
N ALA A 22 0.12 -8.74 -3.09
CA ALA A 22 -0.53 -9.32 -4.26
C ALA A 22 -0.34 -10.85 -4.35
N SER A 23 0.72 -11.42 -3.77
CA SER A 23 0.88 -12.88 -3.75
C SER A 23 -0.19 -13.57 -2.90
N SER A 24 -0.88 -12.85 -2.00
CA SER A 24 -2.01 -13.41 -1.26
C SER A 24 -3.16 -13.86 -2.17
N TYR A 25 -3.32 -13.28 -3.37
CA TYR A 25 -4.31 -13.73 -4.35
C TYR A 25 -3.99 -15.08 -4.98
N LEU A 26 -2.73 -15.53 -4.86
CA LEU A 26 -2.31 -16.85 -5.32
C LEU A 26 -2.53 -17.91 -4.23
N ALA A 27 -2.67 -17.49 -2.97
CA ALA A 27 -3.03 -18.37 -1.87
C ALA A 27 -4.56 -18.53 -1.87
N GLY A 28 -5.04 -19.74 -2.16
CA GLY A 28 -6.46 -20.07 -2.03
C GLY A 28 -6.94 -19.98 -0.58
N PHE A 29 -8.23 -19.72 -0.40
CA PHE A 29 -8.87 -19.89 0.90
C PHE A 29 -9.06 -21.38 1.18
N GLU A 30 -8.57 -21.85 2.33
CA GLU A 30 -8.75 -23.22 2.78
C GLU A 30 -9.83 -23.26 3.85
N VAL A 31 -10.93 -23.96 3.57
CA VAL A 31 -12.02 -24.18 4.52
C VAL A 31 -11.58 -25.26 5.51
N ARG A 32 -11.54 -24.93 6.82
CA ARG A 32 -11.06 -25.86 7.86
C ARG A 32 -12.17 -26.47 8.69
N ASN A 33 -13.36 -25.89 8.67
CA ASN A 33 -14.52 -26.37 9.44
C ASN A 33 -15.85 -25.91 8.81
N PRO A 34 -17.00 -26.49 9.23
CA PRO A 34 -18.30 -26.15 8.66
C PRO A 34 -18.70 -24.68 8.83
N THR A 35 -18.29 -24.03 9.91
CA THR A 35 -18.58 -22.60 10.15
C THR A 35 -17.85 -21.71 9.15
N GLU A 36 -16.57 -22.00 8.88
CA GLU A 36 -15.80 -21.30 7.85
C GLU A 36 -16.39 -21.52 6.45
N ALA A 37 -16.91 -22.72 6.16
CA ALA A 37 -17.59 -23.02 4.91
C ALA A 37 -18.82 -22.11 4.72
N GLN A 38 -19.65 -22.00 5.76
CA GLN A 38 -20.87 -21.17 5.73
C GLN A 38 -20.54 -19.68 5.56
N LEU A 39 -19.50 -19.19 6.25
CA LEU A 39 -19.05 -17.80 6.10
C LEU A 39 -18.55 -17.53 4.68
N PHE A 40 -17.72 -18.41 4.14
CA PHE A 40 -17.19 -18.26 2.79
C PHE A 40 -18.30 -18.32 1.74
N GLU A 41 -19.25 -19.26 1.87
CA GLU A 41 -20.42 -19.35 1.00
C GLU A 41 -21.22 -18.05 1.04
N LEU A 42 -21.52 -17.52 2.23
CA LEU A 42 -22.25 -16.25 2.35
C LEU A 42 -21.47 -15.09 1.70
N MET A 43 -20.17 -14.97 1.95
CA MET A 43 -19.35 -13.91 1.37
C MET A 43 -19.23 -14.00 -0.16
N SER A 44 -19.20 -15.21 -0.71
CA SER A 44 -19.00 -15.47 -2.13
C SER A 44 -20.29 -15.52 -2.95
N THR A 45 -21.45 -15.70 -2.32
CA THR A 45 -22.73 -15.85 -3.03
C THR A 45 -23.72 -14.73 -2.73
N TYR A 46 -23.75 -14.17 -1.52
CA TYR A 46 -24.68 -13.10 -1.19
C TYR A 46 -24.29 -11.82 -1.91
N GLN A 47 -25.21 -11.30 -2.72
CA GLN A 47 -25.05 -10.07 -3.47
C GLN A 47 -25.90 -8.96 -2.84
N ALA A 48 -25.24 -7.91 -2.35
CA ALA A 48 -25.94 -6.74 -1.85
C ALA A 48 -26.30 -5.82 -3.03
N ASN A 49 -27.59 -5.50 -3.20
CA ASN A 49 -28.00 -4.50 -4.17
C ASN A 49 -27.60 -3.11 -3.67
N MET A 50 -26.60 -2.50 -4.32
CA MET A 50 -26.09 -1.18 -3.99
C MET A 50 -26.62 -0.07 -4.90
N GLY A 51 -27.68 -0.36 -5.67
CA GLY A 51 -28.26 0.57 -6.64
C GLY A 51 -27.51 0.60 -7.97
N GLY A 52 -28.09 1.26 -8.97
CA GLY A 52 -27.46 1.45 -10.29
C GLY A 52 -27.14 0.16 -11.07
N GLY A 53 -27.77 -0.97 -10.71
CA GLY A 53 -27.45 -2.29 -11.28
C GLY A 53 -26.19 -2.95 -10.69
N PHE A 54 -25.60 -2.37 -9.64
CA PHE A 54 -24.43 -2.93 -8.98
C PHE A 54 -24.84 -3.90 -7.87
N SER A 55 -24.44 -5.17 -8.01
CA SER A 55 -24.75 -6.23 -7.04
C SER A 55 -23.55 -7.16 -6.82
N PRO A 56 -22.40 -6.65 -6.34
CA PRO A 56 -21.25 -7.49 -6.06
C PRO A 56 -21.49 -8.33 -4.80
N THR A 57 -20.75 -9.43 -4.72
CA THR A 57 -20.64 -10.20 -3.49
C THR A 57 -19.71 -9.48 -2.51
N TYR A 58 -19.81 -9.80 -1.22
CA TYR A 58 -18.87 -9.25 -0.22
C TYR A 58 -17.42 -9.62 -0.56
N LEU A 59 -17.19 -10.84 -1.07
CA LEU A 59 -15.88 -11.28 -1.52
C LEU A 59 -15.32 -10.41 -2.66
N ASN A 60 -16.16 -10.03 -3.63
CA ASN A 60 -15.74 -9.14 -4.72
C ASN A 60 -15.32 -7.76 -4.18
N LEU A 61 -16.06 -7.20 -3.22
CA LEU A 61 -15.71 -5.92 -2.61
C LEU A 61 -14.42 -6.00 -1.81
N PHE A 62 -14.25 -7.05 -1.02
CA PHE A 62 -13.05 -7.24 -0.21
C PHE A 62 -11.81 -7.42 -1.10
N ASN A 63 -11.92 -8.21 -2.16
CA ASN A 63 -10.86 -8.38 -3.15
C ASN A 63 -10.52 -7.09 -3.88
N ALA A 64 -11.53 -6.30 -4.30
CA ALA A 64 -11.28 -5.02 -4.96
C ALA A 64 -10.54 -4.04 -4.03
N LEU A 65 -11.01 -3.90 -2.78
CA LEU A 65 -10.37 -3.03 -1.78
C LEU A 65 -8.93 -3.47 -1.47
N SER A 66 -8.74 -4.78 -1.29
CA SER A 66 -7.42 -5.37 -1.09
C SER A 66 -6.51 -5.12 -2.31
N ALA A 67 -7.03 -5.18 -3.54
CA ALA A 67 -6.24 -4.97 -4.75
C ALA A 67 -5.80 -3.51 -4.89
N CYS A 68 -6.67 -2.56 -4.49
CA CYS A 68 -6.33 -1.14 -4.43
C CYS A 68 -5.12 -0.88 -3.53
N PHE A 69 -4.96 -1.62 -2.44
CA PHE A 69 -3.77 -1.50 -1.57
C PHE A 69 -2.49 -1.89 -2.31
N SER A 70 -2.46 -3.06 -2.99
CA SER A 70 -1.31 -3.45 -3.82
C SER A 70 -1.01 -2.42 -4.91
N LEU A 71 -2.04 -1.92 -5.59
CA LEU A 71 -1.88 -0.92 -6.66
C LEU A 71 -1.37 0.41 -6.14
N LEU A 72 -1.81 0.86 -4.96
CA LEU A 72 -1.35 2.09 -4.32
C LEU A 72 0.16 2.03 -4.04
N TYR A 73 0.65 0.93 -3.47
CA TYR A 73 2.07 0.73 -3.19
C TYR A 73 2.90 0.58 -4.48
N LEU A 74 2.37 -0.15 -5.46
CA LEU A 74 3.03 -0.29 -6.77
C LEU A 74 3.16 1.08 -7.46
N PHE A 75 2.08 1.86 -7.50
CA PHE A 75 2.07 3.20 -8.09
C PHE A 75 3.06 4.13 -7.38
N ALA A 76 3.07 4.16 -6.05
CA ALA A 76 3.99 4.98 -5.27
C ALA A 76 5.47 4.60 -5.55
N GLY A 77 5.77 3.30 -5.56
CA GLY A 77 7.11 2.79 -5.84
C GLY A 77 7.59 3.10 -7.25
N LEU A 78 6.76 2.84 -8.27
CA LEU A 78 7.07 3.16 -9.66
C LEU A 78 7.23 4.67 -9.88
N SER A 79 6.41 5.49 -9.23
CA SER A 79 6.52 6.95 -9.31
C SER A 79 7.85 7.43 -8.72
N ASN A 80 8.25 6.91 -7.56
CA ASN A 80 9.55 7.24 -6.95
C ASN A 80 10.73 6.81 -7.84
N LEU A 81 10.69 5.63 -8.44
CA LEU A 81 11.71 5.19 -9.40
C LEU A 81 11.76 6.09 -10.63
N TYR A 82 10.60 6.46 -11.17
CA TYR A 82 10.51 7.38 -12.31
C TYR A 82 11.14 8.74 -11.98
N PHE A 83 10.83 9.33 -10.82
CA PHE A 83 11.39 10.61 -10.40
C PHE A 83 12.91 10.54 -10.16
N LEU A 84 13.40 9.46 -9.55
CA LEU A 84 14.83 9.19 -9.39
C LEU A 84 15.55 9.06 -10.74
N HIS A 85 14.93 8.44 -11.74
CA HIS A 85 15.54 8.27 -13.05
C HIS A 85 15.56 9.55 -13.88
N LYS A 86 14.52 10.40 -13.74
CA LYS A 86 14.40 11.64 -14.52
C LYS A 86 15.08 12.86 -13.89
N ASN A 87 15.78 12.73 -12.76
CA ASN A 87 16.44 13.83 -12.05
C ASN A 87 15.55 15.09 -11.96
N ARG A 88 14.26 14.90 -11.62
CA ARG A 88 13.33 16.03 -11.52
C ARG A 88 13.78 16.96 -10.39
N GLY A 89 13.51 18.27 -10.55
CA GLY A 89 13.93 19.28 -9.60
C GLY A 89 13.49 18.96 -8.16
N ALA A 90 14.37 19.26 -7.21
CA ALA A 90 14.21 18.90 -5.79
C ALA A 90 12.84 19.32 -5.20
N VAL A 91 12.27 20.44 -5.66
CA VAL A 91 10.96 20.94 -5.24
C VAL A 91 9.81 19.97 -5.59
N ILE A 92 9.83 19.40 -6.80
CA ILE A 92 8.77 18.46 -7.24
C ILE A 92 8.86 17.17 -6.42
N LEU A 93 10.09 16.68 -6.20
CA LEU A 93 10.31 15.47 -5.44
C LEU A 93 9.90 15.65 -3.97
N ASP A 94 10.23 16.79 -3.38
CA ASP A 94 9.86 17.14 -2.01
C ASP A 94 8.35 17.17 -1.79
N GLY A 95 7.63 17.84 -2.72
CA GLY A 95 6.16 17.88 -2.70
C GLY A 95 5.54 16.48 -2.86
N PHE A 96 6.07 15.68 -3.80
CA PHE A 96 5.57 14.32 -4.04
C PHE A 96 5.82 13.38 -2.85
N VAL A 97 6.99 13.43 -2.22
CA VAL A 97 7.29 12.68 -0.99
C VAL A 97 6.36 13.10 0.14
N THR A 98 6.06 14.39 0.30
CA THR A 98 5.09 14.86 1.30
C THR A 98 3.70 14.30 1.08
N ILE A 99 3.21 14.27 -0.16
CA ILE A 99 1.90 13.66 -0.47
C ILE A 99 1.90 12.18 -0.06
N GLN A 100 2.97 11.44 -0.39
CA GLN A 100 3.08 10.03 0.01
C GLN A 100 3.12 9.84 1.53
N ILE A 101 3.82 10.70 2.28
CA ILE A 101 3.84 10.64 3.76
C ILE A 101 2.42 10.76 4.33
N ILE A 102 1.60 11.66 3.78
CA ILE A 102 0.23 11.87 4.24
C ILE A 102 -0.64 10.67 3.88
N VAL A 103 -0.66 10.29 2.59
CA VAL A 103 -1.52 9.21 2.08
C VAL A 103 -1.16 7.87 2.70
N LEU A 104 0.14 7.51 2.69
CA LEU A 104 0.59 6.24 3.26
C LEU A 104 0.63 6.26 4.80
N GLY A 105 0.67 7.43 5.42
CA GLY A 105 0.47 7.56 6.87
C GLY A 105 -0.95 7.21 7.28
N PHE A 106 -1.94 7.70 6.53
CA PHE A 106 -3.33 7.29 6.74
C PHE A 106 -3.53 5.80 6.45
N ALA A 107 -2.93 5.27 5.37
CA ALA A 107 -2.97 3.84 5.09
C ALA A 107 -2.35 3.02 6.24
N PHE A 108 -1.18 3.43 6.77
CA PHE A 108 -0.55 2.78 7.92
C PHE A 108 -1.44 2.80 9.16
N MET A 109 -2.09 3.94 9.47
CA MET A 109 -3.04 4.03 10.57
C MET A 109 -4.19 3.04 10.40
N LEU A 110 -4.79 2.95 9.20
CA LEU A 110 -5.85 1.96 8.93
C LEU A 110 -5.35 0.53 9.09
N MET A 111 -4.13 0.23 8.62
CA MET A 111 -3.54 -1.10 8.80
C MET A 111 -3.34 -1.42 10.29
N ALA A 112 -2.85 -0.46 11.09
CA ALA A 112 -2.63 -0.62 12.52
C ALA A 112 -3.93 -0.88 13.30
N LEU A 113 -5.07 -0.35 12.85
CA LEU A 113 -6.35 -0.50 13.51
C LEU A 113 -7.15 -1.73 13.06
N PHE A 114 -7.06 -2.09 11.78
CA PHE A 114 -8.01 -3.03 11.17
C PHE A 114 -7.38 -4.29 10.58
N THR A 115 -6.05 -4.42 10.59
CA THR A 115 -5.37 -5.53 9.92
C THR A 115 -4.39 -6.28 10.83
N PHE A 116 -3.78 -7.32 10.27
CA PHE A 116 -2.84 -8.21 10.93
C PHE A 116 -1.39 -7.74 10.71
N LEU A 117 -0.43 -8.42 11.35
CA LEU A 117 0.94 -7.92 11.53
C LEU A 117 1.74 -7.60 10.24
N PRO A 118 1.75 -8.42 9.16
CA PRO A 118 2.57 -8.16 7.98
C PRO A 118 2.21 -6.86 7.25
N PRO A 119 0.93 -6.53 6.96
CA PRO A 119 0.57 -5.19 6.46
C PRO A 119 1.07 -4.07 7.37
N ILE A 120 0.90 -4.19 8.70
CA ILE A 120 1.34 -3.16 9.66
C ILE A 120 2.85 -2.91 9.56
N ILE A 121 3.67 -3.97 9.55
CA ILE A 121 5.12 -3.85 9.49
C ILE A 121 5.54 -3.22 8.16
N LEU A 122 5.06 -3.74 7.04
CA LEU A 122 5.48 -3.28 5.70
C LEU A 122 5.08 -1.83 5.45
N THR A 123 3.83 -1.47 5.80
CA THR A 123 3.35 -0.09 5.66
C THR A 123 4.08 0.88 6.60
N GLY A 124 4.30 0.48 7.85
CA GLY A 124 5.05 1.26 8.82
C GLY A 124 6.49 1.51 8.40
N MET A 125 7.19 0.49 7.89
CA MET A 125 8.55 0.64 7.37
C MET A 125 8.62 1.60 6.19
N VAL A 126 7.69 1.49 5.22
CA VAL A 126 7.61 2.44 4.09
C VAL A 126 7.39 3.87 4.59
N TRP A 127 6.45 4.05 5.52
CA TRP A 127 6.12 5.37 6.05
C TRP A 127 7.29 6.01 6.82
N VAL A 128 7.98 5.24 7.67
CA VAL A 128 9.19 5.69 8.38
C VAL A 128 10.30 6.06 7.41
N LEU A 129 10.54 5.26 6.37
CA LEU A 129 11.55 5.58 5.36
C LEU A 129 11.23 6.88 4.60
N LEU A 130 9.97 7.14 4.26
CA LEU A 130 9.56 8.40 3.66
C LEU A 130 9.81 9.60 4.57
N LEU A 131 9.53 9.46 5.88
CA LEU A 131 9.89 10.48 6.87
C LEU A 131 11.42 10.73 6.88
N MET A 132 12.22 9.66 6.90
CA MET A 132 13.68 9.77 6.83
C MET A 132 14.18 10.46 5.55
N VAL A 133 13.55 10.19 4.40
CA VAL A 133 13.82 10.92 3.13
C VAL A 133 13.55 12.41 3.31
N LYS A 134 12.40 12.77 3.89
CA LYS A 134 12.01 14.18 4.09
C LYS A 134 12.97 14.93 5.00
N PHE A 135 13.34 14.34 6.14
CA PHE A 135 14.28 14.95 7.08
C PHE A 135 15.69 15.06 6.48
N SER A 136 16.16 14.02 5.79
CA SER A 136 17.48 14.03 5.14
C SER A 136 17.57 15.05 4.00
N SER A 137 16.46 15.30 3.28
CA SER A 137 16.43 16.27 2.18
C SER A 137 16.50 17.72 2.68
N LYS A 138 15.92 18.01 3.85
CA LYS A 138 16.00 19.34 4.47
C LYS A 138 17.41 19.67 4.95
N GLN A 139 18.09 18.71 5.56
CA GLN A 139 19.45 18.91 6.07
C GLN A 139 20.43 19.27 4.95
N SER A 140 20.33 18.62 3.79
CA SER A 140 21.16 18.96 2.63
C SER A 140 20.86 20.31 1.98
N ALA A 141 19.79 21.01 2.37
CA ALA A 141 19.45 22.33 1.87
C ALA A 141 19.84 23.47 2.84
N SER A 142 20.20 23.12 4.08
CA SER A 142 20.66 24.07 5.12
C SER A 142 22.18 24.15 5.26
N ASP A 143 22.90 23.19 4.67
CA ASP A 143 24.37 23.13 4.58
C ASP A 143 24.85 23.80 3.28
#